data_AF-A0A2V6JGN3-F1
#
_entry.id   AF-A0A2V6JGN3-F1
#
_cell.length_a   1.000
_cell.length_b   1.000
_cell.length_c   1.000
_cell.angle_alpha   90.00
_cell.angle_beta   90.00
_cell.angle_gamma   90.00
#
_symmetry.space_group_name_H-M   'P 1'
#
loop_
_entity.id
_entity.type
_entity.pdbx_description
1 polymer ?
#
loop_
_entity_poly.entity_id
_entity_poly.type
_entity_poly.pdbx_seq_one_letter_code
_entity_poly.pdbx_strand_id
1 'polypeptide(L)'
;MNPNVRNLFLCATAIVITSCGTATFTKTGSDAQIESLRSFHLAFINEFAVPKKRFNAAAFDAKVNEGNAKFQSAIANEQFTARRPVLIDLKAQFDADAAHIRSKASRGKITPALATEMKKDVNKIYDHALGR
;
A
#
# COMPACT_ATOMS: atom_id res chain seq x y z
N MET A 1 -12.84 -62.20 -16.19
CA MET A 1 -12.12 -62.87 -15.09
C MET A 1 -11.03 -61.93 -14.60
N ASN A 2 -11.14 -61.45 -13.36
CA ASN A 2 -10.01 -60.97 -12.54
C ASN A 2 -9.43 -62.18 -11.77
N PRO A 3 -8.14 -62.17 -11.43
CA PRO A 3 -7.70 -61.72 -10.09
C PRO A 3 -6.46 -60.78 -10.15
N ASN A 4 -6.35 -59.71 -9.33
CA ASN A 4 -5.80 -59.68 -7.95
C ASN A 4 -4.34 -60.21 -7.90
N VAL A 5 -3.28 -59.55 -7.41
CA VAL A 5 -3.08 -58.78 -6.16
C VAL A 5 -1.70 -58.07 -6.23
N ARG A 6 -1.55 -56.94 -5.52
CA ARG A 6 -0.36 -56.46 -4.72
C ARG A 6 0.15 -55.05 -5.03
N ASN A 7 -0.51 -54.09 -4.38
CA ASN A 7 0.05 -53.21 -3.35
C ASN A 7 1.58 -53.00 -3.38
N LEU A 8 2.02 -51.83 -3.87
CA LEU A 8 3.26 -51.22 -3.41
C LEU A 8 2.97 -49.78 -2.97
N PHE A 9 2.63 -49.68 -1.69
CA PHE A 9 2.77 -48.50 -0.85
C PHE A 9 4.19 -47.95 -1.05
N LEU A 10 4.33 -46.76 -1.62
CA LEU A 10 5.61 -46.04 -1.61
C LEU A 10 5.49 -44.78 -0.76
N CYS A 11 6.36 -44.80 0.24
CA CYS A 11 6.37 -44.01 1.45
C CYS A 11 6.52 -42.51 1.22
N ALA A 12 5.97 -41.81 2.19
CA ALA A 12 6.06 -40.38 2.42
C ALA A 12 7.50 -39.84 2.38
N THR A 13 7.64 -38.68 1.74
CA THR A 13 8.40 -37.57 2.32
C THR A 13 7.44 -36.41 2.50
N ALA A 14 6.73 -36.44 3.64
CA ALA A 14 6.12 -35.23 4.17
C ALA A 14 7.26 -34.27 4.49
N ILE A 15 7.52 -33.29 3.62
CA ILE A 15 8.34 -32.14 3.97
C ILE A 15 7.44 -31.24 4.83
N VAL A 16 7.32 -31.59 6.10
CA VAL A 16 6.87 -30.65 7.12
C VAL A 16 8.05 -29.72 7.36
N ILE A 17 8.15 -28.66 6.55
CA ILE A 17 8.92 -27.48 6.98
C ILE A 17 8.09 -26.87 8.10
N THR A 18 8.51 -27.12 9.33
CA THR A 18 8.04 -26.40 10.51
C THR A 18 8.18 -24.90 10.24
N SER A 19 7.04 -24.27 10.00
CA SER A 19 6.93 -22.91 9.48
C SER A 19 7.18 -21.88 10.59
N CYS A 20 8.45 -21.55 10.84
CA CYS A 20 8.82 -20.24 11.38
C CYS A 20 9.39 -19.30 10.30
N GLY A 21 9.52 -19.76 9.04
CA GLY A 21 10.08 -18.98 7.94
C GLY A 21 9.07 -18.13 7.17
N THR A 22 7.84 -18.61 6.98
CA THR A 22 6.86 -17.95 6.11
C THR A 22 6.40 -16.59 6.64
N ALA A 23 6.23 -16.43 7.95
CA ALA A 23 5.80 -15.18 8.57
C ALA A 23 6.79 -14.02 8.34
N THR A 24 8.09 -14.31 8.39
CA THR A 24 9.15 -13.30 8.21
C THR A 24 9.22 -12.84 6.75
N PHE A 25 9.17 -13.77 5.79
CA PHE A 25 9.15 -13.42 4.36
C PHE A 25 7.92 -12.60 3.98
N THR A 26 6.73 -12.97 4.48
CA THR A 26 5.50 -12.21 4.21
C THR A 26 5.51 -10.82 4.87
N LYS A 27 6.09 -10.69 6.07
CA LYS A 27 6.21 -9.40 6.76
C LYS A 27 7.17 -8.46 6.04
N THR A 28 8.37 -8.92 5.67
CA THR A 28 9.34 -8.09 4.94
C THR A 28 8.80 -7.63 3.59
N GLY A 29 8.09 -8.51 2.86
CA GLY A 29 7.41 -8.14 1.61
C GLY A 29 6.31 -7.09 1.81
N SER A 30 5.49 -7.25 2.85
CA SER A 30 4.44 -6.29 3.21
C SER A 30 5.03 -4.92 3.61
N ASP A 31 6.11 -4.92 4.41
CA ASP A 31 6.79 -3.67 4.81
C ASP A 31 7.36 -2.94 3.59
N ALA A 32 7.98 -3.65 2.64
CA ALA A 32 8.47 -3.06 1.40
C ALA A 32 7.33 -2.49 0.54
N GLN A 33 6.17 -3.16 0.50
CA GLN A 33 4.99 -2.66 -0.19
C GLN A 33 4.44 -1.39 0.46
N ILE A 34 4.35 -1.33 1.80
CA ILE A 34 3.93 -0.14 2.54
C ILE A 34 4.89 1.04 2.27
N GLU A 35 6.20 0.81 2.23
CA GLU A 35 7.18 1.86 1.89
C GLU A 35 7.06 2.35 0.43
N SER A 36 6.69 1.47 -0.49
CA SER A 36 6.40 1.86 -1.88
C SER A 36 5.17 2.79 -1.94
N LEU A 37 4.11 2.49 -1.19
CA LEU A 37 2.93 3.34 -1.06
C LEU A 37 3.26 4.68 -0.40
N ARG A 38 4.12 4.70 0.63
CA ARG A 38 4.63 5.94 1.26
C ARG A 38 5.30 6.83 0.23
N SER A 39 6.24 6.25 -0.53
CA SER A 39 7.02 6.96 -1.55
C SER A 39 6.11 7.56 -2.61
N PHE A 40 5.10 6.81 -3.06
CA PHE A 40 4.09 7.29 -3.98
C PHE A 40 3.28 8.46 -3.39
N HIS A 41 2.79 8.33 -2.14
CA HIS A 41 1.99 9.37 -1.50
C HIS A 41 2.79 10.67 -1.32
N LEU A 42 4.05 10.58 -0.90
CA LEU A 42 4.93 11.75 -0.78
C LEU A 42 5.20 12.41 -2.15
N ALA A 43 5.40 11.62 -3.20
CA ALA A 43 5.57 12.13 -4.56
C ALA A 43 4.30 12.85 -5.05
N PHE A 44 3.13 12.29 -4.77
CA PHE A 44 1.83 12.92 -5.07
C PHE A 44 1.69 14.29 -4.40
N ILE A 45 2.02 14.40 -3.11
CA ILE A 45 2.00 15.68 -2.39
C ILE A 45 3.00 16.66 -3.02
N ASN A 46 4.23 16.24 -3.30
CA ASN A 46 5.23 17.10 -3.93
C ASN A 46 4.78 17.60 -5.31
N GLU A 47 4.01 16.81 -6.06
CA GLU A 47 3.54 17.18 -7.39
C GLU A 47 2.35 18.16 -7.34
N PHE A 48 1.41 17.98 -6.42
CA PHE A 48 0.13 18.67 -6.44
C PHE A 48 -0.10 19.67 -5.30
N ALA A 49 0.65 19.59 -4.20
CA ALA A 49 0.67 20.59 -3.14
C ALA A 49 1.77 21.65 -3.37
N VAL A 50 1.91 22.14 -4.61
CA VAL A 50 2.89 23.19 -4.96
C VAL A 50 2.24 24.58 -4.94
N PRO A 51 2.74 25.53 -4.12
CA PRO A 51 2.23 26.90 -4.09
C PRO A 51 2.36 27.58 -5.45
N LYS A 52 1.37 28.39 -5.83
CA LYS A 52 1.33 29.17 -7.09
C LYS A 52 1.37 28.35 -8.39
N LYS A 53 1.47 27.01 -8.33
CA LYS A 53 1.36 26.13 -9.50
C LYS A 53 -0.09 26.15 -9.99
N ARG A 54 -0.29 26.33 -11.30
CA ARG A 54 -1.62 26.22 -11.91
C ARG A 54 -2.13 24.80 -11.71
N PHE A 55 -3.33 24.67 -11.15
CA PHE A 55 -3.94 23.37 -10.92
C PHE A 55 -4.39 22.73 -12.24
N ASN A 56 -3.89 21.52 -12.51
CA ASN A 56 -4.31 20.68 -13.63
C ASN A 56 -5.16 19.52 -13.10
N ALA A 57 -6.48 19.65 -13.22
CA ALA A 57 -7.41 18.65 -12.71
C ALA A 57 -7.27 17.28 -13.41
N ALA A 58 -7.00 17.25 -14.72
CA ALA A 58 -6.87 15.99 -15.45
C ALA A 58 -5.63 15.19 -15.02
N ALA A 59 -4.48 15.87 -14.86
CA ALA A 59 -3.27 15.22 -14.36
C ALA A 59 -3.44 14.76 -12.90
N PHE A 60 -4.13 15.58 -12.08
CA PHE A 60 -4.45 15.23 -10.70
C PHE A 60 -5.32 13.97 -10.63
N ASP A 61 -6.42 13.92 -11.38
CA ASP A 61 -7.36 12.81 -11.39
C ASP A 61 -6.71 11.52 -11.91
N ALA A 62 -5.86 11.63 -12.93
CA ALA A 62 -5.05 10.49 -13.40
C ALA A 62 -4.14 9.94 -12.30
N LYS A 63 -3.46 10.81 -11.54
CA LYS A 63 -2.57 10.37 -10.45
C LYS A 63 -3.33 9.81 -9.26
N VAL A 64 -4.51 10.34 -8.94
CA VAL A 64 -5.42 9.75 -7.93
C VAL A 64 -5.85 8.34 -8.35
N ASN A 65 -6.22 8.14 -9.60
CA ASN A 65 -6.59 6.82 -10.12
C ASN A 65 -5.42 5.82 -10.07
N GLU A 66 -4.20 6.26 -10.41
CA GLU A 66 -2.99 5.45 -10.25
C GLU A 66 -2.78 5.03 -8.79
N GLY A 67 -2.93 5.98 -7.85
CA GLY A 67 -2.84 5.69 -6.41
C GLY A 67 -3.88 4.67 -5.96
N ASN A 68 -5.14 4.87 -6.35
CA ASN A 68 -6.23 3.94 -6.05
C ASN A 68 -5.94 2.53 -6.54
N ALA A 69 -5.45 2.38 -7.77
CA ALA A 69 -5.07 1.09 -8.31
C ALA A 69 -3.92 0.44 -7.52
N LYS A 70 -2.90 1.21 -7.12
CA LYS A 70 -1.80 0.72 -6.29
C LYS A 70 -2.28 0.23 -4.92
N PHE A 71 -3.11 1.00 -4.23
CA PHE A 71 -3.67 0.59 -2.93
C PHE A 71 -4.56 -0.64 -3.05
N GLN A 72 -5.44 -0.69 -4.05
CA GLN A 72 -6.30 -1.85 -4.28
C GLN A 72 -5.49 -3.11 -4.58
N SER A 73 -4.44 -2.99 -5.41
CA SER A 73 -3.52 -4.09 -5.67
C SER A 73 -2.79 -4.55 -4.42
N ALA A 74 -2.32 -3.62 -3.58
CA ALA A 74 -1.68 -3.95 -2.31
C ALA A 74 -2.63 -4.72 -1.37
N ILE A 75 -3.85 -4.21 -1.19
CA ILE A 75 -4.87 -4.83 -0.34
C ILE A 75 -5.22 -6.24 -0.84
N ALA A 76 -5.42 -6.40 -2.16
CA ALA A 76 -5.81 -7.67 -2.76
C ALA A 76 -4.70 -8.73 -2.67
N ASN A 77 -3.44 -8.31 -2.82
CA ASN A 77 -2.30 -9.21 -2.87
C ASN A 77 -1.63 -9.45 -1.49
N GLU A 78 -2.10 -8.78 -0.43
CA GLU A 78 -1.51 -8.90 0.91
C GLU A 78 -1.64 -10.31 1.49
N GLN A 79 -0.48 -10.92 1.74
CA GLN A 79 -0.32 -12.26 2.29
C GLN A 79 -0.20 -12.25 3.82
N PHE A 80 0.33 -11.18 4.40
CA PHE A 80 0.35 -10.98 5.84
C PHE A 80 -0.98 -10.35 6.29
N THR A 81 -1.98 -11.18 6.51
CA THR A 81 -3.40 -10.79 6.69
C THR A 81 -3.64 -9.70 7.74
N ALA A 82 -2.82 -9.66 8.81
CA ALA A 82 -2.86 -8.62 9.84
C ALA A 82 -2.62 -7.19 9.29
N ARG A 83 -2.02 -7.04 8.11
CA ARG A 83 -1.76 -5.76 7.45
C ARG A 83 -2.88 -5.27 6.55
N ARG A 84 -3.87 -6.11 6.20
CA ARG A 84 -4.98 -5.67 5.34
C ARG A 84 -5.77 -4.49 5.91
N PRO A 85 -6.14 -4.47 7.22
CA PRO A 85 -6.80 -3.30 7.80
C PRO A 85 -5.93 -2.05 7.71
N VAL A 86 -4.63 -2.18 7.97
CA VAL A 86 -3.66 -1.08 7.85
C VAL A 86 -3.62 -0.52 6.42
N LEU A 87 -3.59 -1.37 5.40
CA LEU A 87 -3.61 -0.94 3.99
C LEU A 87 -4.93 -0.24 3.61
N ILE A 88 -6.06 -0.67 4.17
CA ILE A 88 -7.36 -0.02 3.99
C ILE A 88 -7.33 1.39 4.60
N ASP A 89 -6.80 1.52 5.82
CA ASP A 89 -6.67 2.81 6.50
C ASP A 89 -5.73 3.75 5.75
N LEU A 90 -4.60 3.25 5.25
CA LEU A 90 -3.68 4.04 4.42
C LEU A 90 -4.32 4.52 3.12
N LYS A 91 -5.17 3.69 2.50
CA LYS A 91 -5.94 4.11 1.32
C LYS A 91 -6.92 5.23 1.69
N ALA A 92 -7.66 5.09 2.79
CA ALA A 92 -8.60 6.11 3.24
C ALA A 92 -7.89 7.45 3.52
N GLN A 93 -6.68 7.39 4.10
CA GLN A 93 -5.84 8.57 4.29
C GLN A 93 -5.43 9.21 2.95
N PHE A 94 -5.00 8.41 1.97
CA PHE A 94 -4.68 8.92 0.63
C PHE A 94 -5.88 9.61 -0.04
N ASP A 95 -7.07 9.02 0.06
CA ASP A 95 -8.30 9.62 -0.49
C ASP A 95 -8.62 10.96 0.18
N ALA A 96 -8.45 11.04 1.51
CA ALA A 96 -8.67 12.27 2.27
C ALA A 96 -7.67 13.38 1.89
N ASP A 97 -6.40 13.03 1.77
CA ASP A 97 -5.33 13.96 1.39
C ASP A 97 -5.50 14.45 -0.05
N ALA A 98 -5.88 13.57 -0.97
CA ALA A 98 -6.23 13.94 -2.34
C ALA A 98 -7.43 14.90 -2.37
N ALA A 99 -8.51 14.62 -1.64
CA ALA A 99 -9.66 15.51 -1.55
C ALA A 99 -9.27 16.89 -0.99
N HIS A 100 -8.42 16.91 0.04
CA HIS A 100 -7.92 18.14 0.65
C HIS A 100 -7.08 18.97 -0.34
N ILE A 101 -6.13 18.35 -1.04
CA ILE A 101 -5.31 19.01 -2.05
C ILE A 101 -6.19 19.55 -3.18
N ARG A 102 -7.13 18.76 -3.72
CA ARG A 102 -8.05 19.22 -4.78
C ARG A 102 -8.81 20.46 -4.36
N SER A 103 -9.35 20.46 -3.15
CA SER A 103 -10.10 21.59 -2.59
C SER A 103 -9.23 22.84 -2.45
N LYS A 104 -7.97 22.72 -2.02
CA LYS A 104 -7.07 23.86 -1.84
C LYS A 104 -6.52 24.35 -3.18
N ALA A 105 -6.09 23.45 -4.06
CA ALA A 105 -5.48 23.76 -5.35
C ALA A 105 -6.47 24.44 -6.31
N SER A 106 -7.72 23.96 -6.37
CA SER A 106 -8.78 24.59 -7.18
C SER A 106 -9.09 26.04 -6.78
N ARG A 107 -8.80 26.42 -5.52
CA ARG A 107 -8.97 27.79 -5.00
C ARG A 107 -7.68 28.59 -4.95
N GLY A 108 -6.56 28.05 -5.44
CA GLY A 108 -5.24 28.68 -5.34
C GLY A 108 -4.73 28.85 -3.91
N LYS A 109 -5.22 28.04 -2.95
CA LYS A 109 -4.94 28.14 -1.51
C LYS A 109 -3.92 27.12 -1.01
N ILE A 110 -3.06 26.62 -1.89
CA ILE A 110 -1.93 25.77 -1.48
C ILE A 110 -0.85 26.66 -0.87
N THR A 111 -0.45 26.36 0.37
CA THR A 111 0.63 27.05 1.08
C THR A 111 1.84 26.13 1.28
N PRO A 112 3.05 26.66 1.44
CA PRO A 112 4.22 25.85 1.80
C PRO A 112 3.99 25.06 3.09
N ALA A 113 3.36 25.68 4.09
CA ALA A 113 3.04 25.04 5.37
C ALA A 113 2.12 23.82 5.21
N LEU A 114 1.11 23.91 4.33
CA LEU A 114 0.23 22.77 4.03
C LEU A 114 1.03 21.58 3.49
N ALA A 115 1.89 21.80 2.50
CA ALA A 115 2.69 20.72 1.91
C ALA A 115 3.65 20.09 2.93
N THR A 116 4.24 20.92 3.81
CA THR A 116 5.13 20.43 4.88
C THR A 116 4.38 19.59 5.91
N GLU A 117 3.25 20.08 6.44
CA GLU A 117 2.49 19.32 7.44
C GLU A 117 1.91 18.03 6.85
N MET A 118 1.37 18.05 5.63
CA MET A 118 0.88 16.82 4.99
C MET A 118 1.98 15.77 4.84
N LYS A 119 3.20 16.16 4.44
CA LYS A 119 4.32 15.20 4.33
C LYS A 119 4.73 14.63 5.69
N LYS A 120 4.70 15.45 6.74
CA LYS A 120 4.99 15.03 8.10
C LYS A 120 3.92 14.06 8.61
N ASP A 121 2.65 14.35 8.36
CA ASP A 121 1.53 13.47 8.72
C ASP A 121 1.61 12.14 7.97
N VAL A 122 1.87 12.17 6.65
CA VAL A 122 2.12 10.96 5.86
C VAL A 122 3.28 10.16 6.46
N ASN A 123 4.42 10.79 6.74
CA ASN A 123 5.54 10.07 7.34
C ASN A 123 5.15 9.39 8.65
N LYS A 124 4.50 10.11 9.56
CA LYS A 124 4.05 9.58 10.86
C LYS A 124 3.09 8.39 10.71
N ILE A 125 2.11 8.50 9.82
CA ILE A 125 1.12 7.44 9.60
C ILE A 125 1.78 6.18 9.04
N TYR A 126 2.71 6.34 8.09
CA TYR A 126 3.43 5.21 7.51
C TYR A 126 4.47 4.60 8.46
N ASP A 127 5.15 5.40 9.28
CA ASP A 127 6.04 4.89 10.33
C ASP A 127 5.26 4.05 11.35
N HIS A 128 4.11 4.53 11.80
CA HIS A 128 3.20 3.75 12.65
C HIS A 128 2.72 2.48 11.94
N ALA A 129 2.34 2.57 10.67
CA ALA A 129 1.98 1.41 9.85
C ALA A 129 3.14 0.42 9.69
N LEU A 130 4.40 0.82 9.83
CA LEU A 130 5.56 -0.05 9.78
C LEU A 130 6.01 -0.54 11.18
N GLY A 131 5.51 0.07 12.25
CA GLY A 131 5.91 -0.21 13.62
C GLY A 131 7.22 0.48 14.02
N ARG A 132 7.43 1.72 13.55
CA ARG A 132 8.58 2.58 13.84
C ARG A 132 8.17 3.80 14.66
#